data_AF-A0AAV9EWF0-F1
#
_entry.id   AF-A0AAV9EWF0-F1
#
_cell.length_a   1.000
_cell.length_b   1.000
_cell.length_c   1.000
_cell.angle_alpha   90.00
_cell.angle_beta   90.00
_cell.angle_gamma   90.00
#
_symmetry.space_group_name_H-M   'P 1'
#
loop_
_entity.id
_entity.type
_entity.pdbx_description
1 polymer ?
#
loop_
_entity_poly.entity_id
_entity_poly.type
_entity_poly.pdbx_seq_one_letter_code
_entity_poly.pdbx_strand_id
1 'polypeptide(L)'
;MRPLKTALWFWTTEQKPKPSCHDVMVGKYRPTRADRAANRTVGFGLVTNIINGGLECGTGTSDARVNDRIGFFQRYAKIFNVDVGPNLDCAYQKSF
;
A
#
# COMPACT_ATOMS: atom_id res chain seq x y z
N MET A 1 -23.29 0.94 13.41
CA MET A 1 -22.03 0.64 12.69
C MET A 1 -20.85 0.99 13.60
N ARG A 2 -19.81 0.15 13.73
CA ARG A 2 -18.60 0.48 14.50
C ARG A 2 -17.45 0.74 13.51
N PRO A 3 -17.24 1.99 13.06
CA PRO A 3 -16.44 2.31 11.87
C PRO A 3 -14.96 1.88 11.97
N LEU A 4 -14.39 1.88 13.17
CA LEU A 4 -13.03 1.41 13.38
C LEU A 4 -12.87 -0.10 13.13
N LYS A 5 -13.87 -0.92 13.52
CA LYS A 5 -13.79 -2.37 13.35
C LYS A 5 -13.78 -2.77 11.88
N THR A 6 -14.55 -2.08 11.04
CA THR A 6 -14.59 -2.35 9.60
C THR A 6 -13.30 -1.92 8.90
N ALA A 7 -12.71 -0.79 9.30
CA ALA A 7 -11.41 -0.37 8.77
C ALA A 7 -10.29 -1.34 9.16
N LEU A 8 -10.26 -1.79 10.42
CA LEU A 8 -9.30 -2.80 10.88
C LEU A 8 -9.51 -4.14 10.18
N TRP A 9 -10.75 -4.57 10.01
CA TRP A 9 -11.06 -5.79 9.25
C TRP A 9 -10.52 -5.71 7.83
N PHE A 10 -10.73 -4.60 7.12
CA PHE A 10 -10.17 -4.40 5.78
C PHE A 10 -8.63 -4.46 5.81
N TRP A 11 -8.01 -3.81 6.79
CA TRP A 11 -6.55 -3.75 6.92
C TRP A 11 -5.90 -5.12 7.17
N THR A 12 -6.58 -6.02 7.88
CA THR A 12 -6.03 -7.33 8.31
C THR A 12 -6.51 -8.51 7.48
N THR A 13 -7.45 -8.33 6.55
CA THR A 13 -8.05 -9.43 5.78
C THR A 13 -7.45 -9.51 4.37
N GLU A 14 -6.85 -10.65 4.04
CA GLU A 14 -6.44 -10.97 2.66
C GLU A 14 -7.66 -11.09 1.74
N GLN A 15 -7.59 -10.48 0.55
CA GLN A 15 -8.60 -10.58 -0.49
C GLN A 15 -7.93 -10.96 -1.81
N LYS A 16 -7.72 -12.27 -2.03
CA LYS A 16 -6.96 -12.78 -3.17
C LYS A 16 -7.41 -12.15 -4.50
N PRO A 17 -6.47 -11.69 -5.35
CA PRO A 17 -5.01 -11.86 -5.27
C PRO A 17 -4.27 -10.86 -4.34
N LYS A 18 -4.98 -9.95 -3.65
CA LYS A 18 -4.39 -8.92 -2.80
C LYS A 18 -4.03 -9.48 -1.42
N PRO A 19 -2.78 -9.32 -0.94
CA PRO A 19 -2.46 -9.60 0.46
C PRO A 19 -3.17 -8.62 1.41
N SER A 20 -3.14 -8.90 2.70
CA SER A 20 -3.57 -7.92 3.71
C SER A 20 -2.58 -6.75 3.76
N CYS A 21 -3.07 -5.53 4.01
CA CYS A 21 -2.20 -4.37 4.22
C CYS A 21 -1.28 -4.57 5.43
N HIS A 22 -1.82 -5.22 6.47
CA HIS A 22 -1.07 -5.59 7.67
C HIS A 22 0.20 -6.38 7.32
N ASP A 23 0.07 -7.50 6.59
CA ASP A 23 1.21 -8.38 6.32
C ASP A 23 2.28 -7.73 5.44
N VAL A 24 1.87 -6.79 4.57
CA VAL A 24 2.81 -5.94 3.82
C VAL A 24 3.63 -5.06 4.78
N MET A 25 2.96 -4.33 5.67
CA MET A 25 3.64 -3.36 6.55
C MET A 25 4.46 -4.00 7.67
N VAL A 26 4.12 -5.22 8.12
CA VAL A 26 4.92 -5.96 9.12
C VAL A 26 5.95 -6.90 8.50
N GLY A 27 6.18 -6.83 7.18
CA GLY A 27 7.21 -7.61 6.48
C GLY A 27 6.94 -9.12 6.38
N LYS A 28 5.68 -9.55 6.56
CA LYS A 28 5.26 -10.95 6.41
C LYS A 28 4.92 -11.32 4.96
N TYR A 29 4.54 -10.34 4.15
CA TYR A 29 4.22 -10.58 2.74
C TYR A 29 5.48 -10.88 1.92
N ARG A 30 5.45 -11.96 1.16
CA ARG A 30 6.48 -12.31 0.17
C ARG A 30 5.90 -12.17 -1.24
N PRO A 31 6.39 -11.21 -2.05
CA PRO A 31 5.90 -11.04 -3.42
C PRO A 31 5.99 -12.34 -4.22
N THR A 32 4.93 -12.63 -4.97
CA THR A 32 4.89 -13.76 -5.90
C THR A 32 5.70 -13.46 -7.17
N ARG A 33 5.84 -14.45 -8.06
CA ARG A 33 6.40 -14.22 -9.39
C ARG A 33 5.57 -13.20 -10.19
N ALA A 34 4.25 -13.26 -10.06
CA ALA A 34 3.33 -12.33 -10.73
C ALA A 34 3.50 -10.90 -10.20
N ASP A 35 3.67 -10.73 -8.88
CA ASP A 35 3.91 -9.42 -8.28
C ASP A 35 5.21 -8.79 -8.75
N ARG A 36 6.30 -9.58 -8.81
CA ARG A 36 7.57 -9.09 -9.35
C ARG A 36 7.44 -8.67 -10.81
N ALA A 37 6.75 -9.45 -11.63
CA ALA A 37 6.49 -9.09 -13.04
C ALA A 37 5.59 -7.85 -13.17
N ALA A 38 4.72 -7.61 -12.19
CA ALA A 38 3.86 -6.44 -12.07
C ALA A 38 4.55 -5.24 -11.38
N ASN A 39 5.85 -5.34 -11.07
CA ASN A 39 6.62 -4.34 -10.33
C ASN A 39 6.04 -3.99 -8.95
N ARG A 40 5.26 -4.89 -8.34
CA ARG A 40 4.68 -4.70 -7.00
C ARG A 40 5.73 -4.95 -5.93
N THR A 41 6.30 -3.88 -5.39
CA THR A 41 7.36 -3.91 -4.37
C THR A 41 6.78 -3.71 -2.97
N VAL A 42 7.34 -4.41 -1.97
CA VAL A 42 6.86 -4.32 -0.57
C VAL A 42 7.15 -2.91 -0.02
N GLY A 43 6.10 -2.26 0.48
CA GLY A 43 6.15 -0.92 1.06
C GLY A 43 4.78 -0.25 1.06
N PHE A 44 4.73 1.02 1.45
CA PHE A 44 3.48 1.79 1.54
C PHE A 44 2.76 1.96 0.19
N GLY A 45 3.51 2.00 -0.91
CA GLY A 45 2.94 2.02 -2.26
C GLY A 45 2.09 0.78 -2.58
N LEU A 46 2.50 -0.40 -2.10
CA LEU A 46 1.71 -1.62 -2.28
C LEU A 46 0.42 -1.59 -1.47
N VAL A 47 0.42 -0.96 -0.30
CA VAL A 47 -0.79 -0.72 0.50
C VAL A 47 -1.76 0.18 -0.26
N THR A 48 -1.28 1.26 -0.89
CA THR A 48 -2.09 2.11 -1.76
C THR A 48 -2.69 1.31 -2.93
N ASN A 49 -1.89 0.42 -3.54
CA ASN A 49 -2.35 -0.46 -4.61
C ASN A 49 -3.46 -1.43 -4.14
N ILE A 50 -3.33 -2.01 -2.94
CA ILE A 50 -4.37 -2.86 -2.35
C ILE A 50 -5.69 -2.09 -2.16
N ILE A 51 -5.60 -0.88 -1.60
CA ILE A 51 -6.75 -0.02 -1.27
C ILE A 51 -7.48 0.47 -2.52
N ASN A 52 -6.77 1.06 -3.49
CA ASN A 52 -7.40 1.68 -4.66
C ASN A 52 -6.53 1.68 -5.93
N GLY A 53 -5.69 0.66 -6.10
CA GLY A 53 -4.72 0.63 -7.19
C GLY A 53 -5.31 0.71 -8.59
N GLY A 54 -6.54 0.23 -8.80
CA GLY A 54 -7.23 0.32 -10.09
C GLY A 54 -7.49 1.76 -10.56
N LEU A 55 -7.47 2.73 -9.64
CA LEU A 55 -7.64 4.14 -9.96
C LEU A 55 -6.36 4.97 -9.75
N GLU A 56 -5.45 4.52 -8.89
CA GLU A 56 -4.36 5.34 -8.37
C GLU A 56 -2.95 4.85 -8.76
N CYS A 57 -2.80 3.61 -9.25
CA CYS A 57 -1.50 2.98 -9.49
C CYS A 57 -1.32 2.52 -10.94
N GLY A 58 -0.07 2.38 -11.38
CA GLY A 58 0.26 1.78 -12.68
C GLY A 58 0.04 2.71 -13.88
N THR A 59 -0.12 4.01 -13.65
CA THR A 59 -0.27 5.03 -14.71
C THR A 59 1.08 5.47 -15.29
N GLY A 60 2.20 5.12 -14.64
CA GLY A 60 3.54 5.60 -14.99
C GLY A 60 3.80 7.06 -14.63
N THR A 61 2.86 7.72 -13.95
CA THR A 61 2.95 9.12 -13.54
C THR A 61 2.55 9.27 -12.08
N SER A 62 2.97 10.36 -11.44
CA SER A 62 2.57 10.67 -10.07
C SER A 62 1.08 11.03 -10.02
N ASP A 63 0.35 10.42 -9.10
CA ASP A 63 -1.06 10.70 -8.84
C ASP A 63 -1.19 11.55 -7.57
N ALA A 64 -1.97 12.63 -7.62
CA ALA A 64 -2.14 13.55 -6.49
C ALA A 64 -2.75 12.86 -5.25
N ARG A 65 -3.63 11.86 -5.43
CA ARG A 65 -4.23 11.10 -4.34
C ARG A 65 -3.19 10.22 -3.65
N VAL A 66 -2.28 9.64 -4.42
CA VAL A 66 -1.15 8.86 -3.87
C VAL A 66 -0.20 9.78 -3.10
N ASN A 67 0.09 10.97 -3.61
CA ASN A 67 0.92 11.95 -2.92
C ASN A 67 0.30 12.40 -1.58
N ASP A 68 -1.03 12.58 -1.53
CA ASP A 68 -1.75 12.89 -0.28
C ASP A 68 -1.60 11.76 0.75
N ARG A 69 -1.78 10.50 0.33
CA ARG A 69 -1.56 9.33 1.20
C ARG A 69 -0.13 9.28 1.75
N ILE A 70 0.86 9.51 0.89
CA ILE A 70 2.28 9.54 1.27
C ILE A 70 2.53 10.68 2.26
N GLY A 71 1.93 11.86 2.04
CA GLY A 71 2.06 13.01 2.93
C GLY A 71 1.57 12.72 4.35
N PHE A 72 0.39 12.09 4.50
CA PHE A 72 -0.10 11.65 5.81
C PHE A 72 0.83 10.61 6.46
N PHE A 73 1.29 9.62 5.69
CA PHE A 73 2.18 8.58 6.19
C PHE A 73 3.51 9.16 6.70
N GLN A 74 4.14 10.04 5.92
CA GLN A 74 5.38 10.73 6.30
C GLN A 74 5.18 11.63 7.53
N ARG A 75 4.06 12.34 7.62
CA ARG A 75 3.74 13.15 8.80
C ARG A 75 3.66 12.30 10.07
N TYR A 76 2.95 11.18 10.03
CA TYR A 76 2.83 10.32 11.21
C TYR A 76 4.14 9.60 11.55
N ALA A 77 4.90 9.13 10.56
CA ALA A 77 6.22 8.57 10.79
C ALA A 77 7.17 9.57 11.47
N LYS A 78 7.14 10.85 11.05
CA LYS A 78 7.88 11.93 11.71
C LYS A 78 7.46 12.13 13.17
N ILE A 79 6.16 12.12 13.46
CA ILE A 79 5.64 12.26 14.83
C ILE A 79 6.10 11.10 15.72
N PHE A 80 6.13 9.87 15.18
CA PHE A 80 6.56 8.68 15.89
C PHE A 80 8.08 8.47 15.90
N ASN A 81 8.85 9.32 15.21
CA ASN A 81 10.30 9.20 15.05
C ASN A 81 10.73 7.83 14.49
N VAL A 82 10.08 7.40 13.41
CA VAL A 82 10.38 6.15 12.70
C VAL A 82 10.62 6.40 11.21
N ASP A 83 11.39 5.51 10.58
CA ASP A 83 11.60 5.53 9.14
C ASP A 83 10.34 5.06 8.38
N VAL A 84 10.09 5.65 7.21
CA VAL A 84 8.94 5.32 6.35
C VAL A 84 9.17 4.08 5.49
N GLY A 85 10.42 3.62 5.37
CA GLY A 85 10.82 2.53 4.51
C GLY A 85 10.84 2.90 3.02
N PRO A 86 11.29 1.97 2.16
CA PRO A 86 11.31 2.15 0.72
C PRO A 86 9.91 1.97 0.10
N ASN A 87 9.81 2.22 -1.20
CA ASN A 87 8.62 1.92 -2.02
C ASN A 87 7.33 2.59 -1.51
N LEU A 88 7.38 3.92 -1.32
CA LEU A 88 6.24 4.71 -0.86
C LEU A 88 5.16 4.91 -1.94
N ASP A 89 5.58 4.83 -3.21
CA ASP A 89 4.80 5.12 -4.40
C ASP A 89 4.33 3.83 -5.11
N CYS A 90 3.29 3.95 -5.94
CA CYS A 90 2.77 2.90 -6.80
C CYS A 90 2.59 3.27 -8.28
N ALA A 91 3.15 4.39 -8.75
CA ALA A 91 3.00 4.88 -10.13
C ALA A 91 3.40 3.83 -11.18
N TYR A 92 4.43 3.04 -10.88
CA TYR A 92 4.94 1.98 -11.76
C TYR A 92 4.53 0.57 -11.33
N GLN A 93 3.65 0.42 -10.34
CA GLN A 93 3.13 -0.89 -9.95
C GLN A 93 1.85 -1.17 -10.73
N LYS A 94 1.77 -2.30 -11.44
CA LYS A 94 0.51 -2.70 -12.06
C LYS A 94 -0.54 -2.92 -10.97
N SER A 95 -1.72 -2.33 -11.17
CA SER A 95 -2.86 -2.49 -10.26
C SER A 95 -3.18 -3.96 -10.01
N PHE A 96 -3.63 -4.28 -8.79
CA PHE A 96 -4.19 -5.59 -8.46
C PHE A 96 -5.52 -5.86 -9.15
#